data_AF-A0A1M5UDY2-F1
#
_entry.id   AF-A0A1M5UDY2-F1
#
_cell.length_a   1.000
_cell.length_b   1.000
_cell.length_c   1.000
_cell.angle_alpha   90.00
_cell.angle_beta   90.00
_cell.angle_gamma   90.00
#
_symmetry.space_group_name_H-M   'P 1'
#
loop_
_entity.id
_entity.type
_entity.pdbx_description
1 polymer ?
#
loop_
_entity_poly.entity_id
_entity_poly.type
_entity_poly.pdbx_seq_one_letter_code
_entity_poly.pdbx_strand_id
1 'polypeptide(L)'
;MNFELAEKLDTLITSNKLDEAITLAEKELWGLPQTPFHAILGKDLLHLVDPMAKYLDAFYQWMKPTITTKALYAEMNGFTINPDLWYVDVFAYDEYQGLDDLDWLADVELENSTANDPFLLTGFEDLQEAYDDYMEKEKYHDKRQRSGSEVCELIIILRLQQLMREAVKAGKAKGKTWVNVPLLVTAHDYDLIYKAT
;
A
#
# COMPACT_ATOMS: atom_id res chain seq x y z
N MET A 1 8.79 -12.58 -5.74
CA MET A 1 8.98 -11.12 -5.90
C MET A 1 10.13 -10.84 -6.85
N ASN A 2 9.98 -9.85 -7.74
CA ASN A 2 11.04 -9.38 -8.62
C ASN A 2 11.97 -8.39 -7.86
N PHE A 3 13.02 -8.92 -7.23
CA PHE A 3 13.93 -8.14 -6.36
C PHE A 3 14.64 -6.99 -7.08
N GLU A 4 15.07 -7.19 -8.33
CA GLU A 4 15.77 -6.14 -9.09
C GLU A 4 14.85 -4.94 -9.38
N LEU A 5 13.57 -5.21 -9.67
CA LEU A 5 12.59 -4.14 -9.83
C LEU A 5 12.30 -3.48 -8.48
N ALA A 6 12.09 -4.27 -7.42
CA ALA A 6 11.80 -3.75 -6.08
C ALA A 6 12.88 -2.77 -5.59
N GLU A 7 14.16 -3.08 -5.73
CA GLU A 7 15.27 -2.17 -5.36
C GLU A 7 15.25 -0.84 -6.14
N LYS A 8 14.94 -0.89 -7.44
CA LYS A 8 14.82 0.32 -8.28
C LYS A 8 13.63 1.16 -7.84
N LEU A 9 12.50 0.53 -7.53
CA LEU A 9 11.30 1.20 -7.05
C LEU A 9 11.55 1.84 -5.68
N ASP A 10 12.21 1.12 -4.77
CA ASP A 10 12.58 1.62 -3.44
C ASP A 10 13.40 2.91 -3.53
N THR A 11 14.44 2.91 -4.38
CA THR A 11 15.27 4.10 -4.66
C THR A 11 14.43 5.30 -5.14
N LEU A 12 13.41 5.05 -5.96
CA LEU A 12 12.54 6.10 -6.47
C LEU A 12 11.58 6.62 -5.39
N ILE A 13 10.93 5.74 -4.63
CA ILE A 13 9.94 6.16 -3.62
C ILE A 13 10.59 6.88 -2.44
N THR A 14 11.79 6.45 -2.01
CA THR A 14 12.58 7.12 -0.97
C THR A 14 13.08 8.49 -1.42
N SER A 15 13.28 8.68 -2.73
CA SER A 15 13.57 9.97 -3.37
C SER A 15 12.31 10.80 -3.69
N ASN A 16 11.14 10.42 -3.19
CA ASN A 16 9.84 11.05 -3.45
C ASN A 16 9.45 11.12 -4.94
N LYS A 17 9.83 10.11 -5.73
CA LYS A 17 9.55 9.97 -7.16
C LYS A 17 8.52 8.87 -7.43
N LEU A 18 7.44 8.85 -6.66
CA LEU A 18 6.41 7.81 -6.74
C LEU A 18 5.79 7.66 -8.14
N ASP A 19 5.52 8.77 -8.84
CA ASP A 19 4.93 8.69 -10.19
C ASP A 19 5.92 8.11 -11.22
N GLU A 20 7.23 8.34 -11.05
CA GLU A 20 8.28 7.69 -11.85
C GLU A 20 8.34 6.18 -11.54
N ALA A 21 8.20 5.80 -10.26
CA ALA A 21 8.17 4.40 -9.83
C ALA A 21 6.98 3.64 -10.45
N ILE A 22 5.78 4.23 -10.42
CA ILE A 22 4.58 3.68 -11.08
C ILE A 22 4.83 3.49 -12.57
N THR A 23 5.33 4.53 -13.24
CA THR A 23 5.61 4.49 -14.68
C THR A 23 6.63 3.40 -15.03
N LEU A 24 7.67 3.23 -14.20
CA LEU A 24 8.68 2.19 -14.37
C LEU A 24 8.08 0.79 -14.24
N ALA A 25 7.30 0.55 -13.18
CA ALA A 25 6.69 -0.75 -12.94
C ALA A 25 5.65 -1.12 -14.02
N GLU A 26 4.81 -0.17 -14.44
CA GLU A 26 3.87 -0.40 -15.55
C GLU A 26 4.58 -0.68 -16.87
N LYS A 27 5.68 0.02 -17.16
CA LYS A 27 6.51 -0.24 -18.33
C LYS A 27 7.12 -1.65 -18.29
N GLU A 28 7.58 -2.08 -17.12
CA GLU A 28 8.12 -3.44 -16.94
C GLU A 28 7.04 -4.48 -17.22
N LEU A 29 5.85 -4.32 -16.64
CA LEU A 29 4.73 -5.24 -16.87
C LEU A 29 4.33 -5.27 -18.35
N TRP A 30 4.23 -4.11 -18.99
CA TRP A 30 3.89 -4.00 -20.42
C TRP A 30 4.89 -4.72 -21.33
N GLY A 31 6.16 -4.84 -20.91
CA GLY A 31 7.21 -5.57 -21.63
C GLY A 31 7.11 -7.10 -21.52
N LEU A 32 6.30 -7.63 -20.60
CA LEU A 32 6.12 -9.06 -20.39
C LEU A 32 5.05 -9.65 -21.34
N PRO A 33 5.02 -10.99 -21.52
CA PRO A 33 3.90 -11.65 -22.18
C PRO A 33 2.59 -11.37 -21.45
N GLN A 34 1.52 -11.12 -22.21
CA GLN A 34 0.22 -10.78 -21.66
C GLN A 34 -0.33 -11.90 -20.74
N THR A 35 -0.80 -11.48 -19.57
CA THR A 35 -1.43 -12.30 -18.52
C THR A 35 -2.64 -11.55 -17.96
N PRO A 36 -3.52 -12.19 -17.17
CA PRO A 36 -4.61 -11.49 -16.47
C PRO A 36 -4.13 -10.30 -15.63
N PHE A 37 -2.92 -10.38 -15.07
CA PHE A 37 -2.32 -9.31 -14.27
C PHE A 37 -2.10 -7.98 -15.01
N HIS A 38 -2.12 -7.98 -16.36
CA HIS A 38 -2.06 -6.74 -17.14
C HIS A 38 -3.29 -5.84 -16.95
N ALA A 39 -4.36 -6.35 -16.31
CA ALA A 39 -5.53 -5.56 -15.95
C ALA A 39 -5.19 -4.37 -15.02
N ILE A 40 -4.07 -4.40 -14.29
CA ILE A 40 -3.65 -3.27 -13.43
C ILE A 40 -3.21 -2.03 -14.23
N LEU A 41 -2.80 -2.21 -15.50
CA LEU A 41 -2.20 -1.14 -16.29
C LEU A 41 -3.18 0.03 -16.46
N GLY A 42 -2.76 1.22 -16.02
CA GLY A 42 -3.57 2.43 -16.10
C GLY A 42 -4.72 2.51 -15.10
N LYS A 43 -4.87 1.53 -14.19
CA LYS A 43 -5.81 1.63 -13.07
C LYS A 43 -5.19 2.36 -11.88
N ASP A 44 -6.05 2.95 -11.05
CA ASP A 44 -5.67 3.58 -9.80
C ASP A 44 -6.73 3.33 -8.72
N LEU A 45 -6.48 3.87 -7.53
CA LEU A 45 -7.40 3.83 -6.39
C LEU A 45 -7.93 5.24 -6.04
N LEU A 46 -7.85 6.20 -6.96
CA LEU A 46 -8.07 7.61 -6.64
C LEU A 46 -9.52 7.94 -6.30
N HIS A 47 -10.48 7.09 -6.67
CA HIS A 47 -11.87 7.19 -6.21
C HIS A 47 -12.01 7.01 -4.69
N LEU A 48 -11.01 6.42 -4.03
CA LEU A 48 -10.97 6.21 -2.58
C LEU A 48 -10.31 7.35 -1.80
N VAL A 49 -9.81 8.40 -2.46
CA VAL A 49 -9.07 9.50 -1.79
C VAL A 49 -9.89 10.16 -0.68
N ASP A 50 -11.12 10.54 -0.97
CA ASP A 50 -11.98 11.20 0.02
C ASP A 50 -12.41 10.25 1.17
N PRO A 51 -12.87 9.01 0.88
CA PRO A 51 -13.10 8.00 1.90
C PRO A 51 -11.88 7.73 2.79
N MET A 52 -10.69 7.55 2.20
CA MET A 52 -9.44 7.27 2.91
C MET A 52 -9.03 8.45 3.80
N ALA A 53 -9.09 9.68 3.28
CA ALA A 53 -8.78 10.87 4.09
C ALA A 53 -9.73 11.04 5.28
N LYS A 54 -11.01 10.67 5.12
CA LYS A 54 -11.99 10.66 6.21
C LYS A 54 -11.70 9.55 7.22
N TYR A 55 -11.33 8.37 6.75
CA TYR A 55 -10.97 7.23 7.58
C TYR A 55 -9.76 7.52 8.45
N LEU A 56 -8.66 8.04 7.86
CA LEU A 56 -7.46 8.44 8.59
C LEU A 56 -7.73 9.53 9.63
N ASP A 57 -8.58 10.51 9.31
CA ASP A 57 -8.99 11.54 10.28
C ASP A 57 -9.76 10.93 11.45
N ALA A 58 -10.72 10.03 11.17
CA ALA A 58 -11.51 9.38 12.20
C ALA A 58 -10.63 8.52 13.13
N PHE A 59 -9.74 7.70 12.55
CA PHE A 59 -8.77 6.90 13.30
C PHE A 59 -7.87 7.80 14.18
N TYR A 60 -7.30 8.85 13.60
CA TYR A 60 -6.44 9.78 14.35
C TYR A 60 -7.19 10.45 15.53
N GLN A 61 -8.44 10.88 15.34
CA GLN A 61 -9.22 11.45 16.44
C GLN A 61 -9.56 10.41 17.52
N TRP A 62 -9.79 9.16 17.13
CA TRP A 62 -10.03 8.06 18.06
C TRP A 62 -8.80 7.71 18.89
N MET A 63 -7.61 7.78 18.29
CA MET A 63 -6.34 7.50 18.98
C MET A 63 -5.84 8.63 19.87
N LYS A 64 -6.17 9.88 19.54
CA LYS A 64 -5.73 11.09 20.25
C LYS A 64 -5.86 11.06 21.80
N PRO A 65 -6.95 10.53 22.41
CA PRO A 65 -7.04 10.40 23.87
C PRO A 65 -6.18 9.28 24.47
N THR A 66 -5.78 8.29 23.67
CA THR A 66 -5.06 7.09 24.10
C THR A 66 -3.55 7.26 23.98
N ILE A 67 -3.10 7.85 22.88
CA ILE A 67 -1.68 7.93 22.52
C ILE A 67 -1.33 9.30 21.94
N THR A 68 -0.11 9.78 22.21
CA THR A 68 0.45 10.94 21.50
C THR A 68 1.03 10.46 20.17
N THR A 69 0.19 10.36 19.15
CA THR A 69 0.60 9.83 17.83
C THR A 69 1.75 10.65 17.22
N LYS A 70 2.92 10.02 17.06
CA LYS A 70 4.10 10.55 16.38
C LYS A 70 4.34 9.93 15.01
N ALA A 71 3.76 8.77 14.72
CA ALA A 71 3.69 8.21 13.38
C ALA A 71 2.39 7.42 13.18
N LEU A 72 2.00 7.33 11.91
CA LEU A 72 0.99 6.40 11.41
C LEU A 72 1.68 5.44 10.43
N TYR A 73 1.30 4.17 10.48
CA TYR A 73 1.73 3.15 9.54
C TYR A 73 0.48 2.52 8.93
N ALA A 74 0.42 2.43 7.62
CA ALA A 74 -0.66 1.79 6.90
C ALA A 74 -0.12 0.57 6.15
N GLU A 75 -0.70 -0.59 6.45
CA GLU A 75 -0.29 -1.87 5.88
C GLU A 75 -1.48 -2.51 5.17
N MET A 76 -1.31 -2.79 3.88
CA MET A 76 -2.24 -3.69 3.18
C MET A 76 -2.01 -5.13 3.61
N ASN A 77 -3.08 -5.90 3.76
CA ASN A 77 -2.99 -7.31 4.12
C ASN A 77 -2.16 -8.15 3.12
N GLY A 78 -1.91 -9.42 3.44
CA GLY A 78 -1.31 -10.39 2.52
C GLY A 78 -2.22 -10.70 1.33
N PHE A 79 -2.34 -9.73 0.41
CA PHE A 79 -3.38 -9.64 -0.62
C PHE A 79 -3.23 -10.66 -1.74
N THR A 80 -2.02 -11.19 -1.94
CA THR A 80 -1.70 -12.20 -2.95
C THR A 80 -2.14 -13.61 -2.55
N ILE A 81 -2.22 -13.88 -1.24
CA ILE A 81 -2.64 -15.17 -0.67
C ILE A 81 -4.04 -15.11 -0.05
N ASN A 82 -4.58 -13.90 0.19
CA ASN A 82 -5.95 -13.64 0.62
C ASN A 82 -6.69 -12.78 -0.42
N PRO A 83 -6.96 -13.32 -1.62
CA PRO A 83 -7.49 -12.55 -2.74
C PRO A 83 -8.93 -12.08 -2.52
N ASP A 84 -9.72 -12.77 -1.70
CA ASP A 84 -11.16 -12.50 -1.51
C ASP A 84 -11.46 -11.12 -0.92
N LEU A 85 -10.52 -10.56 -0.15
CA LEU A 85 -10.72 -9.29 0.53
C LEU A 85 -9.40 -8.54 0.69
N TRP A 86 -9.30 -7.42 -0.02
CA TRP A 86 -8.17 -6.51 0.09
C TRP A 86 -8.53 -5.34 0.98
N TYR A 87 -7.68 -5.08 1.97
CA TYR A 87 -7.91 -4.04 2.93
C TYR A 87 -6.60 -3.46 3.46
N VAL A 88 -6.70 -2.32 4.12
CA VAL A 88 -5.61 -1.63 4.77
C VAL A 88 -5.90 -1.49 6.25
N ASP A 89 -4.96 -1.91 7.06
CA ASP A 89 -4.90 -1.56 8.48
C ASP A 89 -4.02 -0.34 8.71
N VAL A 90 -4.41 0.47 9.69
CA VAL A 90 -3.66 1.64 10.13
C VAL A 90 -3.31 1.49 11.61
N PHE A 91 -2.06 1.79 11.92
CA PHE A 91 -1.47 1.67 13.24
C PHE A 91 -0.95 3.04 13.69
N ALA A 92 -1.13 3.36 14.96
CA ALA A 92 -0.62 4.57 15.57
C ALA A 92 0.55 4.25 16.52
N TYR A 93 1.62 5.03 16.42
CA TYR A 93 2.80 4.90 17.25
C TYR A 93 3.06 6.21 18.00
N ASP A 94 3.58 6.14 19.22
CA ASP A 94 4.03 7.30 20.00
C ASP A 94 5.51 7.66 19.76
N GLU A 95 6.17 6.96 18.84
CA GLU A 95 7.49 7.27 18.35
C GLU A 95 7.59 7.24 16.83
N TYR A 96 8.68 7.85 16.33
CA TYR A 96 9.05 7.84 14.92
C TYR A 96 10.57 7.94 14.86
N GLN A 97 11.22 6.84 14.49
CA GLN A 97 12.68 6.76 14.46
C GLN A 97 13.29 6.96 13.05
N GLY A 98 12.46 7.30 12.06
CA GLY A 98 12.89 7.49 10.67
C GLY A 98 12.61 6.28 9.80
N LEU A 99 13.34 6.16 8.69
CA LEU A 99 13.27 5.03 7.73
C LEU A 99 14.58 4.23 7.65
N ASP A 100 15.62 4.65 8.38
CA ASP A 100 16.93 3.98 8.36
C ASP A 100 16.91 2.65 9.15
N ASP A 101 16.10 2.60 10.21
CA ASP A 101 15.84 1.44 11.04
C ASP A 101 14.33 1.37 11.30
N LEU A 102 13.73 0.22 10.99
CA LEU A 102 12.29 -0.01 11.03
C LEU A 102 11.88 -0.94 12.18
N ASP A 103 12.83 -1.36 13.04
CA ASP A 103 12.55 -2.25 14.17
C ASP A 103 11.47 -1.68 15.11
N TRP A 104 11.34 -0.34 15.19
CA TRP A 104 10.30 0.33 15.97
C TRP A 104 8.87 0.04 15.49
N LEU A 105 8.67 -0.43 14.24
CA LEU A 105 7.37 -0.90 13.75
C LEU A 105 6.95 -2.23 14.39
N ALA A 106 7.89 -3.00 14.97
CA ALA A 106 7.58 -4.26 15.63
C ALA A 106 6.87 -4.07 16.99
N ASP A 107 6.97 -2.88 17.60
CA ASP A 107 6.35 -2.54 18.88
C ASP A 107 4.85 -2.19 18.75
N VAL A 108 4.17 -2.82 17.79
CA VAL A 108 2.76 -2.57 17.50
C VAL A 108 1.86 -3.09 18.61
N GLU A 109 1.03 -2.19 19.16
CA GLU A 109 -0.05 -2.57 20.07
C GLU A 109 -1.35 -2.72 19.27
N LEU A 110 -1.99 -3.88 19.35
CA LEU A 110 -3.24 -4.16 18.60
C LEU A 110 -4.36 -3.16 18.93
N GLU A 111 -4.39 -2.61 20.15
CA GLU A 111 -5.36 -1.58 20.56
C GLU A 111 -5.12 -0.22 19.89
N ASN A 112 -3.92 0.01 19.36
CA ASN A 112 -3.55 1.21 18.61
C ASN A 112 -3.68 0.99 17.10
N SER A 113 -4.55 0.06 16.68
CA SER A 113 -4.74 -0.33 15.29
C SER A 113 -6.20 -0.36 14.88
N THR A 114 -6.42 -0.40 13.56
CA THR A 114 -7.74 -0.61 12.96
C THR A 114 -8.05 -2.08 12.68
N ALA A 115 -7.33 -3.04 13.26
CA ALA A 115 -7.45 -4.47 12.93
C ALA A 115 -8.89 -5.03 13.02
N ASN A 116 -9.78 -4.39 13.79
CA ASN A 116 -11.18 -4.78 13.94
C ASN A 116 -12.15 -4.03 12.99
N ASP A 117 -11.68 -2.98 12.31
CA ASP A 117 -12.44 -2.17 11.34
C ASP A 117 -11.50 -1.64 10.23
N PRO A 118 -10.92 -2.56 9.41
CA PRO A 118 -9.97 -2.19 8.37
C PRO A 118 -10.64 -1.45 7.21
N PHE A 119 -9.87 -0.65 6.48
CA PHE A 119 -10.37 0.04 5.30
C PHE A 119 -10.38 -0.89 4.08
N LEU A 120 -11.57 -1.16 3.52
CA LEU A 120 -11.70 -2.00 2.34
C LEU A 120 -11.25 -1.29 1.06
N LEU A 121 -10.41 -1.97 0.27
CA LEU A 121 -9.98 -1.52 -1.05
C LEU A 121 -10.93 -2.09 -2.11
N THR A 122 -11.46 -1.21 -2.97
CA THR A 122 -12.35 -1.57 -4.08
C THR A 122 -11.82 -1.01 -5.40
N GLY A 123 -12.27 -1.57 -6.52
CA GLY A 123 -11.85 -1.19 -7.88
C GLY A 123 -10.81 -2.11 -8.51
N PHE A 124 -10.29 -3.08 -7.76
CA PHE A 124 -9.32 -4.10 -8.18
C PHE A 124 -9.90 -5.53 -8.10
N GLU A 125 -11.23 -5.70 -8.14
CA GLU A 125 -11.89 -7.00 -7.99
C GLU A 125 -11.52 -8.00 -9.10
N ASP A 126 -11.21 -7.52 -10.31
CA ASP A 126 -10.71 -8.39 -11.39
C ASP A 126 -9.27 -8.88 -11.14
N LEU A 127 -8.48 -8.13 -10.40
CA LEU A 127 -7.15 -8.57 -9.96
C LEU A 127 -7.26 -9.55 -8.78
N GLN A 128 -8.22 -9.35 -7.88
CA GLN A 128 -8.55 -10.34 -6.84
C GLN A 128 -8.88 -11.69 -7.48
N GLU A 129 -9.76 -11.73 -8.49
CA GLU A 129 -10.07 -12.94 -9.26
C GLU A 129 -8.82 -13.53 -9.94
N ALA A 130 -7.94 -12.68 -10.47
CA ALA A 130 -6.69 -13.14 -11.09
C ALA A 130 -5.72 -13.79 -10.09
N TYR A 131 -5.61 -13.26 -8.86
CA TYR A 131 -4.78 -13.88 -7.80
C TYR A 131 -5.41 -15.16 -7.26
N ASP A 132 -6.73 -15.19 -7.11
CA ASP A 132 -7.46 -16.41 -6.71
C ASP A 132 -7.22 -17.55 -7.70
N ASP A 133 -7.49 -17.33 -8.98
CA ASP A 133 -7.23 -18.30 -10.05
C ASP A 133 -5.74 -18.66 -10.20
N TYR A 134 -4.82 -17.73 -9.87
CA TYR A 134 -3.39 -17.98 -9.85
C TYR A 134 -2.96 -18.93 -8.73
N MET A 135 -3.53 -18.76 -7.53
CA MET A 135 -3.25 -19.58 -6.36
C MET A 135 -3.94 -20.95 -6.45
N GLU A 136 -5.25 -20.98 -6.72
CA GLU A 136 -6.03 -22.22 -6.78
C GLU A 136 -5.50 -23.21 -7.84
N LYS A 137 -5.05 -22.69 -8.99
CA LYS A 137 -4.57 -23.52 -10.11
C LYS A 137 -3.05 -23.64 -10.16
N GLU A 138 -2.37 -23.22 -9.10
CA GLU A 138 -0.92 -23.29 -8.94
C GLU A 138 -0.14 -22.69 -10.12
N LYS A 139 -0.66 -21.59 -10.68
CA LYS A 139 -0.09 -20.94 -11.88
C LYS A 139 1.27 -20.32 -11.62
N TYR A 140 1.69 -20.22 -10.35
CA TYR A 140 3.05 -19.87 -9.95
C TYR A 140 4.13 -20.81 -10.51
N HIS A 141 3.76 -22.00 -10.99
CA HIS A 141 4.67 -22.88 -11.75
C HIS A 141 4.89 -22.44 -13.21
N ASP A 142 4.00 -21.65 -13.81
CA ASP A 142 4.24 -21.02 -15.13
C ASP A 142 5.05 -19.73 -14.92
N LYS A 143 6.27 -19.70 -15.46
CA LYS A 143 7.17 -18.54 -15.36
C LYS A 143 6.56 -17.24 -15.86
N ARG A 144 5.69 -17.27 -16.88
CA ARG A 144 5.04 -16.08 -17.42
C ARG A 144 4.01 -15.53 -16.44
N GLN A 145 3.20 -16.42 -15.86
CA GLN A 145 2.21 -16.04 -14.86
C GLN A 145 2.90 -15.47 -13.62
N ARG A 146 3.95 -16.16 -13.13
CA ARG A 146 4.74 -15.69 -12.00
C ARG A 146 5.38 -14.32 -12.24
N SER A 147 6.03 -14.12 -13.40
CA SER A 147 6.66 -12.82 -13.69
C SER A 147 5.62 -11.70 -13.77
N GLY A 148 4.45 -11.98 -14.37
CA GLY A 148 3.36 -11.02 -14.43
C GLY A 148 2.76 -10.69 -13.06
N SER A 149 2.60 -11.69 -12.18
CA SER A 149 2.10 -11.48 -10.83
C SER A 149 3.08 -10.63 -10.02
N GLU A 150 4.37 -11.00 -10.00
CA GLU A 150 5.39 -10.32 -9.20
C GLU A 150 5.55 -8.83 -9.53
N VAL A 151 5.36 -8.44 -10.81
CA VAL A 151 5.37 -7.02 -11.18
C VAL A 151 4.04 -6.34 -10.83
N CYS A 152 2.92 -7.04 -11.00
CA CYS A 152 1.59 -6.52 -10.63
C CYS A 152 1.47 -6.26 -9.12
N GLU A 153 2.02 -7.14 -8.29
CA GLU A 153 2.14 -6.98 -6.83
C GLU A 153 2.74 -5.61 -6.48
N LEU A 154 3.88 -5.29 -7.09
CA LEU A 154 4.58 -4.03 -6.89
C LEU A 154 3.74 -2.84 -7.37
N ILE A 155 3.04 -2.94 -8.50
CA ILE A 155 2.18 -1.86 -8.98
C ILE A 155 1.02 -1.61 -8.01
N ILE A 156 0.38 -2.66 -7.47
CA ILE A 156 -0.71 -2.53 -6.49
C ILE A 156 -0.23 -1.76 -5.25
N ILE A 157 0.96 -2.10 -4.73
CA ILE A 157 1.57 -1.39 -3.60
C ILE A 157 1.81 0.09 -3.95
N LEU A 158 2.39 0.38 -5.12
CA LEU A 158 2.59 1.77 -5.56
C LEU A 158 1.28 2.54 -5.73
N ARG A 159 0.19 1.88 -6.17
CA ARG A 159 -1.15 2.51 -6.28
C ARG A 159 -1.78 2.78 -4.91
N LEU A 160 -1.54 1.93 -3.92
CA LEU A 160 -1.89 2.21 -2.53
C LEU A 160 -1.12 3.42 -1.99
N GLN A 161 0.19 3.46 -2.23
CA GLN A 161 1.02 4.61 -1.83
C GLN A 161 0.55 5.91 -2.50
N GLN A 162 0.12 5.83 -3.76
CA GLN A 162 -0.47 6.95 -4.49
C GLN A 162 -1.78 7.42 -3.84
N LEU A 163 -2.68 6.50 -3.50
CA LEU A 163 -3.91 6.80 -2.75
C LEU A 163 -3.60 7.54 -1.46
N MET A 164 -2.66 7.05 -0.66
CA MET A 164 -2.29 7.67 0.62
C MET A 164 -1.71 9.08 0.45
N ARG A 165 -0.83 9.28 -0.55
CA ARG A 165 -0.30 10.61 -0.90
C ARG A 165 -1.40 11.60 -1.25
N GLU A 166 -2.36 11.18 -2.07
CA GLU A 166 -3.49 12.03 -2.47
C GLU A 166 -4.48 12.25 -1.30
N ALA A 167 -4.68 11.26 -0.43
CA ALA A 167 -5.47 11.40 0.79
C ALA A 167 -4.85 12.42 1.76
N VAL A 168 -3.52 12.42 1.92
CA VAL A 168 -2.79 13.43 2.71
C VAL A 168 -3.00 14.82 2.10
N LYS A 169 -2.86 14.98 0.78
CA LYS A 169 -3.13 16.26 0.11
C LYS A 169 -4.57 16.75 0.34
N ALA A 170 -5.54 15.85 0.22
CA ALA A 170 -6.95 16.16 0.48
C ALA A 170 -7.19 16.55 1.94
N GLY A 171 -6.56 15.87 2.89
CA GLY A 171 -6.58 16.22 4.32
C GLY A 171 -5.98 17.59 4.60
N LYS A 172 -4.83 17.91 3.99
CA LYS A 172 -4.16 19.22 4.08
C LYS A 172 -5.07 20.34 3.57
N ALA A 173 -5.69 20.15 2.40
CA ALA A 173 -6.62 21.11 1.82
C ALA A 173 -7.86 21.37 2.72
N LYS A 174 -8.25 20.38 3.52
CA LYS A 174 -9.37 20.45 4.48
C LYS A 174 -8.93 20.90 5.89
N GLY A 175 -7.67 21.28 6.08
CA GLY A 175 -7.15 21.76 7.37
C GLY A 175 -7.12 20.69 8.47
N LYS A 176 -7.02 19.41 8.10
CA LYS A 176 -6.94 18.31 9.07
C LYS A 176 -5.59 18.29 9.77
N THR A 177 -5.56 17.88 11.04
CA THR A 177 -4.32 17.89 11.85
C THR A 177 -3.48 16.62 11.70
N TRP A 178 -4.10 15.48 11.37
CA TRP A 178 -3.42 14.19 11.22
C TRP A 178 -2.33 14.21 10.15
N VAL A 179 -2.47 15.07 9.12
CA VAL A 179 -1.51 15.22 8.02
C VAL A 179 -0.14 15.77 8.43
N ASN A 180 0.00 16.23 9.67
CA ASN A 180 1.28 16.70 10.23
C ASN A 180 2.08 15.58 10.89
N VAL A 181 1.49 14.38 11.02
CA VAL A 181 2.15 13.19 11.55
C VAL A 181 2.63 12.35 10.37
N PRO A 182 3.91 11.91 10.33
CA PRO A 182 4.41 10.98 9.33
C PRO A 182 3.45 9.80 9.09
N LEU A 183 3.09 9.56 7.83
CA LEU A 183 2.31 8.40 7.40
C LEU A 183 3.18 7.52 6.51
N LEU A 184 3.50 6.34 7.01
CA LEU A 184 4.23 5.29 6.29
C LEU A 184 3.25 4.29 5.67
N VAL A 185 3.58 3.75 4.50
CA VAL A 185 2.65 2.93 3.72
C VAL A 185 3.40 1.78 3.03
N THR A 186 2.92 0.55 3.22
CA THR A 186 3.40 -0.66 2.52
C THR A 186 2.31 -1.74 2.47
N ALA A 187 2.69 -2.96 2.08
CA ALA A 187 1.89 -4.17 2.22
C ALA A 187 2.64 -5.21 3.08
N HIS A 188 1.88 -6.14 3.65
CA HIS A 188 2.38 -7.24 4.46
C HIS A 188 3.44 -8.06 3.70
N ASP A 189 4.56 -8.34 4.36
CA ASP A 189 5.77 -9.00 3.79
C ASP A 189 6.54 -8.19 2.73
N TYR A 190 6.34 -6.87 2.64
CA TYR A 190 7.09 -5.99 1.73
C TYR A 190 7.84 -4.87 2.46
N ASP A 191 9.13 -4.73 2.12
CA ASP A 191 10.00 -3.64 2.58
C ASP A 191 9.86 -2.35 1.74
N LEU A 192 8.94 -2.33 0.77
CA LEU A 192 8.71 -1.18 -0.12
C LEU A 192 7.88 -0.10 0.59
N ILE A 193 8.51 0.61 1.53
CA ILE A 193 7.83 1.58 2.40
C ILE A 193 7.92 3.01 1.84
N TYR A 194 6.77 3.66 1.71
CA TYR A 194 6.66 5.06 1.28
C TYR A 194 6.16 5.96 2.40
N LYS A 195 6.78 7.14 2.54
CA LYS A 195 6.30 8.21 3.42
C LYS A 195 5.42 9.19 2.64
N ALA A 196 4.12 9.18 2.92
CA ALA A 196 3.10 9.91 2.16
C ALA A 196 2.92 11.40 2.54
N THR A 197 3.60 11.88 3.58
CA THR A 197 3.46 13.26 4.13
C THR A 197 4.38 14.31 3.55
#